data_AF-A0A1M5XQ25-F1
#
_entry.id   AF-A0A1M5XQ25-F1
#
_cell.length_a   1.000
_cell.length_b   1.000
_cell.length_c   1.000
_cell.angle_alpha   90.00
_cell.angle_beta   90.00
_cell.angle_gamma   90.00
#
_symmetry.space_group_name_H-M   'P 1'
#
loop_
_entity.id
_entity.type
_entity.pdbx_description
1 polymer ?
#
loop_
_entity_poly.entity_id
_entity_poly.type
_entity_poly.pdbx_seq_one_letter_code
_entity_poly.pdbx_strand_id
1 'polypeptide(L)'
;MNYLTYDEFKEISEVDIEESTFKSLIKKASAVLNAETSYFYVKNDITKDNEWRVTQFKQALCAQIEFFYEIGATTFEGINKSPQSFSAGRTTVTNKSRSSSGGKSLVAEDVYIYLEGTGLLFSGVSVW
;
A
#
# COMPACT_ATOMS: atom_id res chain seq x y z
N MET A 1 7.78 -9.18 10.14
CA MET A 1 6.98 -10.41 10.01
C MET A 1 6.47 -10.49 8.59
N ASN A 2 6.49 -11.68 7.99
CA ASN A 2 5.86 -11.90 6.69
C ASN A 2 4.40 -12.27 6.95
N TYR A 3 3.49 -11.34 6.70
CA TYR A 3 2.05 -11.55 6.92
C TYR A 3 1.38 -12.29 5.76
N LEU A 4 2.06 -12.40 4.62
CA LEU A 4 1.57 -12.98 3.38
C LEU A 4 2.71 -13.75 2.68
N THR A 5 2.41 -14.95 2.21
CA THR A 5 3.31 -15.71 1.32
C THR A 5 3.10 -15.33 -0.15
N TYR A 6 4.04 -15.73 -1.02
CA TYR A 6 3.91 -15.46 -2.45
C TYR A 6 2.74 -16.25 -3.08
N ASP A 7 2.50 -17.48 -2.62
CA ASP A 7 1.39 -18.30 -3.09
C ASP A 7 0.04 -17.67 -2.69
N GLU A 8 -0.08 -17.21 -1.44
CA GLU A 8 -1.28 -16.47 -0.98
C GLU A 8 -1.47 -15.16 -1.76
N PHE A 9 -0.38 -14.46 -2.09
CA PHE A 9 -0.47 -13.26 -2.93
C PHE A 9 -1.03 -13.60 -4.31
N LYS A 10 -0.59 -14.68 -4.95
CA LYS A 10 -1.10 -15.11 -6.26
C LYS A 10 -2.54 -15.59 -6.26
N GLU A 11 -3.03 -16.11 -5.14
CA GLU A 11 -4.44 -16.49 -5.01
C GLU A 11 -5.36 -15.26 -4.86
N ILE A 12 -4.87 -14.20 -4.23
CA ILE A 12 -5.65 -12.99 -3.93
C ILE A 12 -5.52 -11.93 -5.03
N SER A 13 -4.32 -11.77 -5.60
CA SER A 13 -3.98 -10.75 -6.60
C SER A 13 -4.13 -11.30 -8.01
N GLU A 14 -4.67 -10.47 -8.91
CA GLU A 14 -4.72 -10.77 -10.35
C GLU A 14 -3.41 -10.39 -11.08
N VAL A 15 -2.44 -9.79 -10.38
CA VAL A 15 -1.21 -9.24 -10.97
C VAL A 15 -0.07 -10.26 -10.94
N ASP A 16 0.50 -10.56 -12.10
CA ASP A 16 1.67 -11.43 -12.21
C ASP A 16 2.96 -10.67 -11.87
N ILE A 17 3.36 -10.75 -10.60
CA ILE A 17 4.60 -10.17 -10.08
C ILE A 17 5.62 -11.29 -9.88
N GLU A 18 6.88 -11.07 -10.29
CA GLU A 18 7.96 -12.01 -10.02
C GLU A 18 8.25 -12.13 -8.50
N GLU A 19 8.52 -13.34 -8.01
CA GLU A 19 8.79 -13.61 -6.59
C GLU A 19 9.92 -12.74 -6.01
N SER A 20 10.95 -12.45 -6.81
CA SER A 20 12.07 -11.58 -6.43
C SER A 20 11.61 -10.15 -6.15
N THR A 21 10.73 -9.63 -7.01
CA THR A 21 10.12 -8.30 -6.88
C THR A 21 9.16 -8.26 -5.69
N PHE A 22 8.31 -9.29 -5.55
CA PHE A 22 7.41 -9.43 -4.41
C PHE A 22 8.15 -9.39 -3.07
N LYS A 23 9.24 -10.17 -2.93
CA LYS A 23 10.06 -10.19 -1.69
C LYS A 23 10.67 -8.82 -1.34
N SER A 24 10.97 -8.01 -2.34
CA SER A 24 11.45 -6.64 -2.15
C SER A 24 10.31 -5.72 -1.68
N LEU A 25 9.17 -5.78 -2.36
CA LEU A 25 8.01 -4.91 -2.11
C LEU A 25 7.31 -5.21 -0.78
N ILE A 26 7.15 -6.49 -0.42
CA ILE A 26 6.38 -6.89 0.76
C ILE A 26 6.93 -6.30 2.06
N LYS A 27 8.26 -6.16 2.19
CA LYS A 27 8.87 -5.56 3.38
C LYS A 27 8.42 -4.12 3.57
N LYS A 28 8.38 -3.35 2.49
CA LYS A 28 7.96 -1.96 2.52
C LYS A 28 6.44 -1.84 2.67
N ALA A 29 5.67 -2.62 1.92
CA ALA A 29 4.21 -2.65 2.01
C ALA A 29 3.74 -2.99 3.42
N SER A 30 4.34 -4.01 4.06
CA SER A 30 4.06 -4.37 5.45
C SER A 30 4.39 -3.24 6.42
N ALA A 31 5.49 -2.51 6.21
CA ALA A 31 5.85 -1.38 7.07
C ALA A 31 4.85 -0.23 6.96
N VAL A 32 4.36 0.04 5.75
CA VAL A 32 3.33 1.06 5.50
C VAL A 32 2.02 0.67 6.15
N LEU A 33 1.54 -0.55 5.93
CA LEU A 33 0.30 -1.04 6.56
C LEU A 33 0.40 -1.08 8.09
N ASN A 34 1.55 -1.47 8.62
CA ASN A 34 1.76 -1.46 10.07
C ASN A 34 1.69 -0.05 10.64
N ALA A 35 2.23 0.96 9.94
CA ALA A 35 2.11 2.35 10.36
C ALA A 35 0.64 2.81 10.35
N GLU A 36 -0.11 2.47 9.29
CA GLU A 36 -1.52 2.84 9.14
C GLU A 36 -2.41 2.19 10.20
N THR A 37 -2.13 0.93 10.53
CA THR A 37 -2.88 0.14 11.54
C THR A 37 -2.36 0.32 12.97
N SER A 38 -1.58 1.37 13.24
CA SER A 38 -1.01 1.65 14.57
C SER A 38 -0.23 0.47 15.18
N TYR A 39 0.41 -0.32 14.32
CA TYR A 39 1.20 -1.51 14.64
C TYR A 39 0.40 -2.61 15.36
N PHE A 40 -0.90 -2.72 15.08
CA PHE A 40 -1.80 -3.65 15.76
C PHE A 40 -1.30 -5.10 15.73
N TYR A 41 -0.95 -5.64 14.55
CA TYR A 41 -0.43 -7.02 14.39
C TYR A 41 1.06 -7.18 14.68
N VAL A 42 1.74 -6.11 15.09
CA VAL A 42 3.08 -6.22 15.69
C VAL A 42 2.94 -6.50 17.19
N LYS A 43 1.89 -5.96 17.82
CA LYS A 43 1.60 -6.12 19.25
C LYS A 43 0.71 -7.34 19.53
N ASN A 44 -0.19 -7.67 18.60
CA ASN A 44 -1.14 -8.76 18.72
C ASN A 44 -0.81 -9.89 17.74
N ASP A 45 -1.10 -11.11 18.15
CA ASP A 45 -0.93 -12.30 17.32
C ASP A 45 -2.06 -12.37 16.29
N ILE A 46 -1.69 -12.33 15.01
CA ILE A 46 -2.62 -12.38 13.87
C ILE A 46 -3.43 -13.69 13.86
N THR A 47 -2.89 -14.79 14.39
CA THR A 47 -3.56 -16.10 14.37
C THR A 47 -4.68 -16.22 15.39
N LYS A 48 -4.69 -15.37 16.42
CA LYS A 48 -5.72 -15.35 17.46
C LYS A 48 -6.86 -14.41 17.15
N ASP A 49 -6.78 -13.72 16.02
CA ASP A 49 -7.72 -12.71 15.62
C ASP A 49 -8.87 -13.30 14.78
N ASN A 50 -9.91 -12.50 14.56
CA ASN A 50 -11.02 -12.84 13.69
C ASN A 50 -10.51 -13.05 12.25
N GLU A 51 -10.79 -14.23 11.70
CA GLU A 51 -10.41 -14.63 10.34
C GLU A 51 -10.82 -13.59 9.29
N TRP A 52 -12.00 -13.00 9.41
CA TRP A 52 -12.45 -11.94 8.50
C TRP A 52 -11.52 -10.73 8.53
N ARG A 53 -11.13 -10.27 9.74
CA ARG A 53 -10.23 -9.12 9.89
C ARG A 53 -8.82 -9.41 9.36
N VAL A 54 -8.34 -10.64 9.53
CA VAL A 54 -7.06 -11.11 8.99
C VAL A 54 -7.09 -11.15 7.47
N THR A 55 -8.17 -11.66 6.88
CA THR A 55 -8.35 -11.71 5.42
C THR A 55 -8.38 -10.32 4.81
N GLN A 56 -9.14 -9.39 5.42
CA GLN A 56 -9.16 -7.99 4.98
C GLN A 56 -7.78 -7.34 5.06
N PHE A 57 -7.01 -7.60 6.13
CA PHE A 57 -5.64 -7.09 6.25
C PHE A 57 -4.71 -7.66 5.17
N LYS A 58 -4.83 -8.95 4.84
CA LYS A 58 -4.06 -9.57 3.74
C LYS A 58 -4.42 -8.97 2.38
N GLN A 59 -5.70 -8.75 2.10
CA GLN A 59 -6.16 -8.09 0.86
C GLN A 59 -5.63 -6.65 0.74
N ALA A 60 -5.67 -5.89 1.85
CA ALA A 60 -5.09 -4.56 1.91
C ALA A 60 -3.57 -4.58 1.61
N LEU A 61 -2.87 -5.62 2.04
CA LEU A 61 -1.44 -5.79 1.79
C LEU A 61 -1.18 -6.08 0.31
N CYS A 62 -1.98 -6.93 -0.33
CA CYS A 62 -1.92 -7.18 -1.77
C CYS A 62 -2.09 -5.87 -2.56
N ALA A 63 -3.14 -5.09 -2.27
CA ALA A 63 -3.39 -3.82 -2.94
C ALA A 63 -2.22 -2.82 -2.79
N GLN A 64 -1.58 -2.77 -1.63
CA GLN A 64 -0.40 -1.92 -1.42
C GLN A 64 0.81 -2.39 -2.24
N ILE A 65 0.99 -3.71 -2.43
CA ILE A 65 2.06 -4.27 -3.27
C ILE A 65 1.81 -3.95 -4.74
N GLU A 66 0.58 -4.14 -5.21
CA GLU A 66 0.15 -3.81 -6.58
C GLU A 66 0.42 -2.33 -6.88
N PHE A 67 0.04 -1.44 -5.97
CA PHE A 67 0.29 -0.01 -6.11
C PHE A 67 1.78 0.34 -6.24
N PHE A 68 2.65 -0.27 -5.42
CA PHE A 68 4.09 -0.05 -5.55
C PHE A 68 4.66 -0.63 -6.84
N TYR A 69 4.12 -1.74 -7.32
CA TYR A 69 4.50 -2.34 -8.58
C TYR A 69 4.10 -1.46 -9.77
N GLU A 70 2.86 -0.97 -9.81
CA GLU A 70 2.35 -0.11 -10.88
C GLU A 70 3.08 1.24 -10.96
N ILE A 71 3.38 1.84 -9.82
CA ILE A 71 4.11 3.12 -9.79
C ILE A 71 5.62 2.91 -10.03
N GLY A 72 6.14 1.72 -9.75
CA GLY A 72 7.58 1.43 -9.83
C GLY A 72 8.41 2.20 -8.79
N ALA A 73 7.78 2.70 -7.72
CA ALA A 73 8.45 3.42 -6.64
C ALA A 73 7.88 3.05 -5.28
N THR A 74 8.75 3.03 -4.27
CA THR A 74 8.43 2.62 -2.89
C THR A 74 8.61 3.75 -1.87
N THR A 75 8.95 4.96 -2.34
CA THR A 75 9.16 6.16 -1.53
C THR A 75 8.28 7.30 -2.01
N PHE A 76 7.90 8.18 -1.09
CA PHE A 76 7.06 9.34 -1.41
C PHE A 76 7.72 10.22 -2.47
N GLU A 77 9.03 10.42 -2.36
CA GLU A 77 9.81 11.20 -3.32
C GLU A 77 9.81 10.51 -4.68
N GLY A 78 9.97 9.19 -4.73
CA GLY A 78 9.96 8.42 -5.98
C GLY A 78 8.61 8.48 -6.69
N ILE A 79 7.52 8.31 -5.93
CA ILE A 79 6.14 8.40 -6.44
C ILE A 79 5.86 9.81 -6.99
N ASN A 80 6.36 10.86 -6.33
CA ASN A 80 6.11 12.25 -6.71
C ASN A 80 7.15 12.86 -7.67
N LYS A 81 8.17 12.10 -8.10
CA LYS A 81 9.24 12.58 -8.99
C LYS A 81 8.84 12.65 -10.47
N SER A 82 7.64 12.21 -10.85
CA SER A 82 7.21 12.16 -12.25
C SER A 82 7.24 13.56 -12.91
N PRO A 83 7.90 13.73 -14.07
CA PRO A 83 8.09 15.04 -14.68
C PRO A 83 6.74 15.68 -15.03
N GLN A 84 6.44 16.82 -14.39
CA GLN A 84 5.18 17.57 -14.57
C GLN A 84 4.97 18.06 -16.00
N SER A 85 6.03 18.16 -16.80
CA SER A 85 5.98 18.57 -18.19
C SER A 85 7.14 17.98 -18.96
N PHE A 86 6.86 17.32 -20.08
CA PHE A 86 7.86 16.95 -21.06
C PHE A 86 7.64 17.81 -22.32
N SER A 87 8.65 18.58 -22.72
CA SER A 87 8.60 19.42 -23.92
C SER A 87 9.64 18.93 -24.92
N ALA A 88 9.20 18.51 -26.09
CA ALA A 88 10.05 18.10 -27.20
C ALA A 88 9.77 19.00 -28.41
N GLY A 89 10.65 19.96 -28.66
CA GLY A 89 10.45 20.95 -29.74
C GLY A 89 9.26 21.88 -29.45
N ARG A 90 8.31 21.99 -30.40
CA ARG A 90 7.10 22.83 -30.27
C ARG A 90 5.91 22.14 -29.59
N THR A 91 6.04 20.87 -29.22
CA THR A 91 4.99 20.14 -28.51
C THR A 91 5.34 20.05 -27.04
N THR A 92 4.51 20.66 -26.21
CA THR A 92 4.57 20.53 -24.76
C THR A 92 3.45 19.59 -24.33
N VAL A 93 3.81 18.44 -23.77
CA VAL A 93 2.86 17.57 -23.09
C VAL A 93 2.92 17.93 -21.62
N THR A 94 1.95 18.76 -21.20
CA THR A 94 1.72 19.04 -19.79
C THR A 94 0.77 17.97 -19.26
N ASN A 95 1.27 17.10 -18.38
CA ASN A 95 0.39 16.24 -17.63
C ASN A 95 -0.32 17.17 -16.63
N LYS A 96 -1.54 17.61 -16.97
CA LYS A 96 -2.30 18.61 -16.21
C LYS A 96 -2.48 18.06 -14.80
N SER A 97 -1.58 18.45 -13.90
CA SER A 97 -1.61 18.00 -12.53
C SER A 97 -2.94 18.45 -11.96
N ARG A 98 -3.69 17.50 -11.41
CA ARG A 98 -4.64 17.82 -10.35
C ARG A 98 -3.80 18.34 -9.18
N SER A 99 -3.42 19.61 -9.29
CA SER A 99 -2.94 20.41 -8.18
C SER A 99 -4.13 20.57 -7.25
N SER A 100 -4.17 19.70 -6.24
CA SER A 100 -4.85 19.97 -4.98
C SER A 100 -3.85 19.73 -3.87
N SER A 101 -2.81 20.57 -3.78
CA SER A 101 -1.99 20.83 -2.58
C SER A 101 -1.39 19.64 -1.79
N GLY A 102 -1.37 18.42 -2.30
CA GLY A 102 -0.81 17.25 -1.62
C GLY A 102 -0.24 16.28 -2.64
N GLY A 103 1.01 15.86 -2.46
CA GLY A 103 1.60 14.80 -3.29
C GLY A 103 0.77 13.51 -3.21
N LYS A 104 0.96 12.60 -4.16
CA LYS A 104 0.37 11.26 -4.07
C LYS A 104 0.79 10.63 -2.75
N SER A 105 -0.19 10.10 -2.01
CA SER A 105 0.06 9.41 -0.74
C SER A 105 0.96 8.20 -0.96
N LEU A 106 1.74 7.85 0.07
CA LEU A 106 2.54 6.63 0.08
C LEU A 106 1.65 5.38 0.20
N VAL A 107 0.49 5.54 0.85
CA VAL A 107 -0.53 4.49 1.03
C VAL A 107 -1.43 4.49 -0.20
N ALA A 108 -1.75 3.31 -0.73
CA ALA A 108 -2.71 3.19 -1.83
C ALA A 108 -4.13 3.45 -1.32
N GLU A 109 -4.95 4.15 -2.09
CA GLU A 109 -6.34 4.44 -1.70
C GLU A 109 -7.16 3.15 -1.52
N ASP A 110 -6.87 2.14 -2.34
CA ASP A 110 -7.54 0.84 -2.32
C ASP A 110 -7.33 0.07 -1.00
N VAL A 111 -6.26 0.38 -0.25
CA VAL A 111 -6.04 -0.17 1.09
C VAL A 111 -7.21 0.16 2.02
N TYR A 112 -7.78 1.36 1.91
CA TYR A 112 -8.88 1.79 2.76
C TYR A 112 -10.17 1.03 2.47
N ILE A 113 -10.41 0.60 1.24
CA ILE A 113 -11.57 -0.22 0.87
C ILE A 113 -11.58 -1.53 1.67
N TYR A 114 -10.41 -2.14 1.85
CA TYR A 114 -10.30 -3.40 2.59
C TYR A 114 -10.26 -3.19 4.11
N LEU A 115 -9.64 -2.10 4.58
CA LEU A 115 -9.52 -1.83 6.00
C LEU A 115 -10.78 -1.17 6.60
N GLU A 116 -11.68 -0.61 5.79
CA GLU A 116 -12.94 -0.05 6.26
C GLU A 116 -13.78 -1.12 7.00
N GLY A 117 -14.38 -0.74 8.13
CA GLY A 117 -15.18 -1.65 8.95
C GLY A 117 -14.39 -2.67 9.79
N THR A 118 -13.07 -2.82 9.58
CA THR A 118 -12.23 -3.74 10.38
C THR A 118 -11.90 -3.21 11.78
N GLY A 119 -12.01 -1.90 11.98
CA GLY A 119 -11.57 -1.20 13.19
C GLY A 119 -10.06 -0.99 13.29
N LEU A 120 -9.26 -1.49 12.34
CA LEU A 120 -7.80 -1.33 12.34
C LEU A 120 -7.35 0.10 12.04
N LEU A 121 -8.19 0.89 11.37
CA LEU A 121 -7.97 2.32 11.09
C LEU A 121 -8.28 3.23 12.28
N PHE A 122 -8.75 2.67 13.40
CA PHE A 122 -9.12 3.47 14.55
C PHE A 122 -7.88 4.08 15.21
N SER A 123 -7.79 5.41 15.16
CA SER A 123 -6.67 6.21 15.69
C SER A 123 -6.98 6.87 17.04
N GLY A 124 -7.98 6.36 17.78
CA GLY A 124 -8.33 6.91 19.08
C GLY A 124 -7.19 6.79 20.08
N VAL A 125 -6.87 7.91 20.74
CA VAL A 125 -5.89 7.93 21.84
C VAL A 125 -6.58 7.40 23.09
N SER A 126 -6.19 6.21 23.54
CA SER A 126 -6.60 5.70 24.85
C SER A 126 -5.99 6.61 25.92
N VAL A 127 -6.81 7.42 26.60
CA VAL A 127 -6.38 8.15 27.80
C VAL A 127 -6.30 7.12 28.93
N TRP A 128 -5.10 6.95 29.48
CA TRP A 128 -4.83 6.15 30.67
C TRP A 128 -4.92 7.02 31.92
#